data_AF-A0A8S1DY53-F1
#
_entry.id   AF-A0A8S1DY53-F1
#
_cell.length_a   1.000
_cell.length_b   1.000
_cell.length_c   1.000
_cell.angle_alpha   90.00
_cell.angle_beta   90.00
_cell.angle_gamma   90.00
#
_symmetry.space_group_name_H-M   'P 1'
#
loop_
_entity.id
_entity.type
_entity.pdbx_description
1 polymer ?
#
loop_
_entity_poly.entity_id
_entity_poly.type
_entity_poly.pdbx_seq_one_letter_code
_entity_poly.pdbx_strand_id
1 'polypeptide(L)'
;MNGVRGVALDWLRSSLTGRTQVVKMTQSVGKWKRTVYSSEVSVVRGTPQGGVLSPSLFAGGVCDMLLYVLIGFTVNYADDTSSLISAADNE
;
A
#
# COMPACT_ATOMS: atom_id res chain seq x y z
N MET A 1 -13.14 -23.35 -5.37
CA MET A 1 -12.64 -21.98 -5.56
C MET A 1 -12.10 -21.50 -4.21
N ASN A 2 -10.79 -21.51 -4.02
CA ASN A 2 -10.15 -21.31 -2.72
C ASN A 2 -9.77 -19.82 -2.56
N GLY A 3 -10.03 -19.23 -1.40
CA GLY A 3 -9.77 -17.81 -1.12
C GLY A 3 -10.13 -17.47 0.34
N VAL A 4 -9.79 -16.26 0.78
CA VAL A 4 -10.13 -15.78 2.13
C VAL A 4 -11.64 -15.64 2.25
N ARG A 5 -12.24 -16.21 3.30
CA ARG A 5 -13.70 -16.29 3.50
C ARG A 5 -14.08 -16.04 4.96
N GLY A 6 -15.37 -15.79 5.18
CA GLY A 6 -15.96 -15.62 6.51
C GLY A 6 -15.32 -14.47 7.29
N VAL A 7 -15.12 -14.67 8.58
CA VAL A 7 -14.62 -13.65 9.52
C VAL A 7 -13.29 -13.02 9.06
N ALA A 8 -12.40 -13.80 8.45
CA ALA A 8 -11.14 -13.27 7.94
C ALA A 8 -11.37 -12.27 6.80
N LEU A 9 -12.31 -12.55 5.88
CA LEU A 9 -12.67 -11.65 4.79
C LEU A 9 -13.35 -10.38 5.32
N ASP A 10 -14.24 -10.53 6.30
CA ASP A 10 -14.92 -9.40 6.93
C ASP A 10 -13.93 -8.48 7.67
N TRP A 11 -12.93 -9.08 8.33
CA TRP A 11 -11.86 -8.33 8.98
C TRP A 11 -10.99 -7.57 7.97
N LEU A 12 -10.57 -8.22 6.87
CA LEU A 12 -9.85 -7.56 5.77
C LEU A 12 -10.67 -6.37 5.21
N ARG A 13 -11.97 -6.59 4.98
CA ARG A 13 -12.88 -5.56 4.46
C ARG A 13 -13.02 -4.39 5.43
N SER A 14 -13.18 -4.67 6.73
CA SER A 14 -13.25 -3.64 7.77
C SER A 14 -11.96 -2.82 7.86
N SER A 15 -10.81 -3.43 7.56
CA SER A 15 -9.50 -2.77 7.58
C SER A 15 -9.27 -1.85 6.37
N LEU A 16 -10.08 -1.96 5.32
CA LEU A 16 -9.92 -1.21 4.07
C LEU A 16 -11.03 -0.19 3.83
N THR A 17 -12.23 -0.42 4.36
CA THR A 17 -13.44 0.38 4.09
C THR A 17 -13.81 1.30 5.26
N GLY A 18 -14.54 2.38 4.97
CA GLY A 18 -15.05 3.29 6.02
C GLY A 18 -13.97 4.06 6.80
N ARG A 19 -12.75 4.16 6.25
CA ARG A 19 -11.63 4.79 6.92
C ARG A 19 -11.66 6.30 6.77
N THR A 20 -11.14 6.98 7.79
CA THR A 20 -10.86 8.42 7.77
C THR A 20 -9.46 8.68 8.30
N GLN A 21 -8.90 9.86 7.99
CA GLN A 21 -7.57 10.27 8.40
C GLN A 21 -7.56 11.70 8.96
N VAL A 22 -6.69 11.92 9.94
CA VAL A 22 -6.35 13.24 10.50
C VAL A 22 -4.83 13.32 10.64
N VAL A 23 -4.25 14.48 10.31
CA VAL A 23 -2.82 14.74 10.52
C VAL A 23 -2.62 15.48 11.84
N LYS A 24 -1.75 14.95 12.70
CA LYS A 24 -1.30 15.59 13.94
C LYS A 24 0.09 16.20 13.73
N MET A 25 0.22 17.50 13.91
CA MET A 25 1.52 18.19 13.89
C MET A 25 1.84 18.72 15.29
N THR A 26 3.04 18.44 15.78
CA THR A 26 3.54 18.96 17.06
C THR A 26 4.73 19.87 16.80
N GLN A 27 4.57 21.15 17.13
CA GLN A 27 5.64 22.15 17.06
C GLN A 27 6.21 22.39 18.46
N SER A 28 7.53 22.36 18.59
CA SER A 28 8.24 22.74 19.82
C SER A 28 9.00 24.04 19.58
N VAL A 29 8.76 25.06 20.42
CA VAL A 29 9.45 26.38 20.36
C VAL A 29 9.99 26.68 21.75
N GLY A 30 11.30 26.50 21.93
CA GLY A 30 11.92 26.57 23.27
C GLY A 30 11.33 25.53 24.21
N LYS A 31 10.81 25.97 25.36
CA LYS A 31 10.10 25.10 26.33
C LYS A 31 8.63 24.85 26.00
N TRP A 32 8.08 25.54 25.00
CA TRP A 32 6.66 25.44 24.64
C TRP A 32 6.43 24.34 23.60
N LYS A 33 5.34 23.58 23.77
CA LYS A 33 4.84 22.61 22.78
C LYS A 33 3.42 22.97 22.38
N ARG A 34 3.17 23.03 21.07
CA ARG A 34 1.83 23.21 20.49
C ARG A 34 1.52 22.02 19.58
N THR A 35 0.36 21.43 19.77
CA THR A 35 -0.18 20.38 18.89
C THR A 35 -1.35 20.94 18.10
N VAL A 36 -1.39 20.70 16.79
CA VAL A 36 -2.51 21.03 15.92
C VAL A 36 -2.95 19.81 15.13
N TYR A 37 -4.23 19.76 14.78
CA TYR A 37 -4.85 18.68 14.02
C TYR A 37 -5.45 19.24 12.73
N SER A 38 -5.38 18.50 11.64
CA SER A 38 -6.14 18.81 10.42
C SER A 38 -7.62 18.49 10.61
N SER A 39 -8.45 18.90 9.64
CA SER A 39 -9.78 18.32 9.48
C SER A 39 -9.70 16.83 9.15
N GLU A 40 -10.77 16.11 9.46
CA GLU A 40 -10.93 14.70 9.11
C GLU A 40 -11.25 14.57 7.62
N VAL A 41 -10.61 13.59 6.95
CA VAL A 41 -10.79 13.31 5.52
C VAL A 41 -11.08 11.82 5.33
N SER A 42 -12.06 11.49 4.50
CA SER A 42 -12.36 10.09 4.15
C SER A 42 -11.28 9.49 3.26
N VAL A 43 -10.87 8.26 3.57
CA VAL A 43 -9.84 7.50 2.83
C VAL A 43 -10.50 6.38 2.05
N VAL A 44 -10.67 6.61 0.74
CA VAL A 44 -11.34 5.67 -0.17
C VAL A 44 -10.39 4.77 -0.95
N ARG A 45 -9.07 4.96 -0.83
CA ARG A 45 -8.04 4.22 -1.57
C ARG A 45 -6.83 3.88 -0.69
N GLY A 46 -6.04 2.91 -1.15
CA GLY A 46 -4.82 2.45 -0.48
C GLY A 46 -5.07 1.60 0.76
N THR A 47 -4.00 1.22 1.44
CA THR A 47 -4.02 0.47 2.71
C THR A 47 -3.61 1.38 3.88
N PRO A 48 -3.95 1.07 5.14
CA PRO A 48 -3.51 1.86 6.29
C PRO A 48 -1.98 1.84 6.46
N GLN A 49 -1.30 2.98 6.37
CA GLN A 49 0.15 3.02 6.61
C GLN A 49 0.47 2.69 8.08
N GLY A 50 1.48 1.85 8.31
CA GLY A 50 1.88 1.40 9.66
C GLY A 50 1.02 0.27 10.26
N GLY A 51 0.00 -0.22 9.54
CA GLY A 51 -0.74 -1.42 9.93
C GLY A 51 0.02 -2.69 9.60
N VAL A 52 -0.03 -3.70 10.48
CA VAL A 52 0.67 -5.01 10.31
C VAL A 52 0.26 -5.72 9.03
N LEU A 53 -1.00 -5.58 8.62
CA LEU A 53 -1.60 -6.26 7.47
C LEU A 53 -1.33 -5.55 6.14
N SER A 54 -1.01 -4.27 6.19
CA SER A 54 -0.92 -3.41 5.01
C SER A 54 0.19 -3.82 4.03
N PRO A 55 1.39 -4.24 4.48
CA PRO A 55 2.41 -4.77 3.58
C PRO A 55 1.96 -6.04 2.84
N SER A 56 1.26 -6.97 3.52
CA SER A 56 0.78 -8.21 2.91
C SER A 56 -0.31 -7.95 1.87
N LEU A 57 -1.24 -7.04 2.16
CA LEU A 57 -2.29 -6.63 1.22
C LEU A 57 -1.71 -5.91 0.01
N PHE A 58 -0.71 -5.04 0.22
CA PHE A 58 -0.01 -4.36 -0.85
C PHE A 58 0.76 -5.34 -1.74
N ALA A 59 1.54 -6.25 -1.13
CA ALA A 59 2.28 -7.28 -1.85
C ALA A 59 1.36 -8.17 -2.68
N GLY A 60 0.20 -8.60 -2.14
CA GLY A 60 -0.78 -9.36 -2.93
C GLY A 60 -1.25 -8.61 -4.18
N GLY A 61 -1.56 -7.32 -4.05
CA GLY A 61 -1.98 -6.50 -5.20
C GLY A 61 -0.87 -6.24 -6.23
N VAL A 62 0.37 -6.03 -5.79
CA VAL A 62 1.50 -5.75 -6.69
C VAL A 62 2.06 -7.04 -7.31
N CYS A 63 2.00 -8.18 -6.63
CA CYS A 63 2.40 -9.47 -7.20
C CYS A 63 1.57 -9.84 -8.42
N ASP A 64 0.27 -9.52 -8.43
CA ASP A 64 -0.60 -9.75 -9.59
C ASP A 64 -0.13 -8.98 -10.84
N MET A 65 0.61 -7.88 -10.69
CA MET A 65 1.18 -7.13 -11.82
C MET A 65 2.14 -7.98 -12.66
N LEU A 66 2.84 -8.94 -12.04
CA LEU A 66 3.74 -9.85 -12.74
C LEU A 66 3.02 -10.76 -13.73
N LEU A 67 1.72 -11.04 -13.51
CA LEU A 67 0.90 -11.82 -14.44
C LEU A 67 0.69 -11.13 -15.79
N TYR A 68 0.93 -9.82 -15.86
CA TYR A 68 0.74 -9.01 -17.07
C TYR A 68 2.06 -8.68 -17.78
N VAL A 69 3.20 -9.12 -17.26
CA VAL A 69 4.49 -8.98 -17.94
C VAL A 69 4.62 -10.08 -18.99
N LEU A 70 4.47 -9.71 -20.26
CA LEU A 70 4.50 -10.66 -21.38
C LEU A 70 5.91 -10.94 -21.90
N ILE A 71 6.84 -9.98 -21.72
CA ILE A 71 8.19 -10.03 -22.27
C ILE A 71 9.17 -9.49 -21.23
N GLY A 72 10.30 -10.18 -21.09
CA GLY A 72 11.34 -9.83 -20.12
C GLY A 72 11.16 -10.52 -18.77
N PHE A 73 12.12 -10.29 -17.89
CA PHE A 73 12.15 -10.82 -16.54
C PHE A 73 11.93 -9.68 -15.54
N THR A 74 10.88 -9.76 -14.73
CA THR A 74 10.53 -8.72 -13.76
C THR A 74 10.58 -9.26 -12.34
N VAL A 75 11.15 -8.48 -11.42
CA VAL A 75 11.25 -8.76 -9.99
C VAL A 75 10.60 -7.61 -9.23
N ASN A 76 9.72 -7.95 -8.29
CA ASN A 76 9.07 -7.00 -7.39
C ASN A 76 9.58 -7.21 -5.96
N TYR A 77 9.86 -6.12 -5.26
CA TYR A 77 10.13 -6.11 -3.83
C TYR A 77 9.43 -4.92 -3.19
N ALA A 78 8.39 -5.18 -2.39
CA ALA A 78 7.48 -4.15 -1.92
C ALA A 78 6.99 -3.29 -3.10
N ASP A 79 7.28 -1.98 -3.13
CA ASP A 79 6.94 -1.05 -4.20
C ASP A 79 8.01 -0.96 -5.31
N ASP A 80 9.22 -1.45 -5.07
CA ASP A 80 10.29 -1.48 -6.07
C ASP A 80 10.03 -2.57 -7.11
N THR A 81 10.07 -2.19 -8.38
CA THR A 81 9.92 -3.09 -9.53
C THR A 81 11.08 -2.92 -10.49
N SER A 82 11.77 -4.02 -10.80
CA SER A 82 12.90 -4.04 -11.74
C SER A 82 12.60 -5.01 -12.88
N SER A 83 12.73 -4.53 -14.12
CA SER A 83 12.53 -5.33 -15.33
C SER A 83 13.81 -5.42 -16.16
N LEU A 84 14.14 -6.62 -16.60
CA LEU A 84 15.24 -6.93 -17.50
C LEU A 84 14.66 -7.36 -18.84
N ILE A 85 14.98 -6.63 -19.89
CA ILE A 85 14.58 -6.93 -21.27
C ILE A 85 15.86 -7.03 -22.09
N SER A 86 15.98 -8.09 -22.88
CA SER A 86 17.05 -8.23 -23.86
C SER A 86 16.48 -7.94 -25.25
N ALA A 87 17.15 -7.07 -25.99
CA ALA A 87 16.89 -6.83 -27.40
C ALA A 87 18.10 -7.31 -28.20
N ALA A 88 17.86 -7.93 -29.35
CA ALA A 88 18.90 -8.13 -30.34
C ALA A 88 19.06 -6.82 -31.11
N ASP A 89 20.29 -6.27 -31.12
CA ASP A 89 20.64 -5.22 -32.08
C ASP A 89 20.70 -5.88 -33.46
N ASN A 90 19.76 -5.51 -34.34
CA ASN A 90 19.88 -5.80 -35.76
C ASN A 90 20.64 -4.64 -36.40
N GLU A 91 21.95 -4.82 -36.62
CA GLU A 91 22.70 -4.06 -37.63
C GLU A 91 22.18 -4.36 -39.05
#